data_AF-A0A1M5QI54-F1
#
_entry.id   AF-A0A1M5QI54-F1
#
_cell.length_a   1.000
_cell.length_b   1.000
_cell.length_c   1.000
_cell.angle_alpha   90.00
_cell.angle_beta   90.00
_cell.angle_gamma   90.00
#
_symmetry.space_group_name_H-M   'P 1'
#
loop_
_entity.id
_entity.type
_entity.pdbx_description
1 polymer ?
#
loop_
_entity_poly.entity_id
_entity_poly.type
_entity_poly.pdbx_seq_one_letter_code
_entity_poly.pdbx_strand_id
1 'polypeptide(L)'
;MINLEHIFDEAGFTCRQSKVGYITVYAFTRETAGRKEKIYITHRDYSTSQNPNNNKFETPWVRVTFQRVEQVIAEVAGLSPDDLGTIHQHAFLEVGLPGLVLDKRLFNVNSESEENIFAGYLKEFYDKGARPFFERYTTLESVDEQISALPDEQLQSFITDSGGNMALHRALVIKVLTRNPGTIDYLSTWKKILFEDINDSTVKRMYDLLLKFADKLQIQE
;
A
#
# COMPACT_ATOMS: atom_id res chain seq x y z
N MET A 1 -4.88 -29.48 4.77
CA MET A 1 -5.49 -28.16 4.58
C MET A 1 -4.76 -27.17 5.49
N ILE A 2 -4.08 -26.19 4.92
CA ILE A 2 -3.36 -25.18 5.71
C ILE A 2 -4.32 -24.07 6.11
N ASN A 3 -4.39 -23.77 7.41
CA ASN A 3 -5.09 -22.56 7.83
C ASN A 3 -4.20 -21.34 7.55
N LEU A 4 -4.44 -20.68 6.41
CA LEU A 4 -3.77 -19.44 6.04
C LEU A 4 -3.95 -18.35 7.09
N GLU A 5 -5.05 -18.33 7.85
CA GLU A 5 -5.30 -17.35 8.92
C GLU A 5 -4.18 -17.30 9.96
N HIS A 6 -3.50 -18.43 10.21
CA HIS A 6 -2.44 -18.56 11.20
C HIS A 6 -1.01 -18.40 10.65
N ILE A 7 -0.85 -18.15 9.34
CA ILE A 7 0.48 -18.27 8.69
C ILE A 7 1.50 -17.22 9.16
N PHE A 8 1.02 -16.11 9.73
CA PHE A 8 1.84 -15.03 10.27
C PHE A 8 1.63 -14.80 11.79
N ASP A 9 1.06 -15.77 12.51
CA ASP A 9 0.81 -15.68 13.96
C ASP A 9 2.13 -15.57 14.76
N GLU A 10 3.17 -16.31 14.36
CA GLU A 10 4.51 -16.23 14.96
C GLU A 10 5.14 -14.83 14.76
N ALA A 11 4.73 -14.13 13.70
CA ALA A 11 5.10 -12.73 13.44
C ALA A 11 4.18 -11.73 14.16
N GLY A 12 3.21 -12.17 14.96
CA GLY A 12 2.31 -11.32 15.73
C GLY A 12 1.24 -10.60 14.89
N PHE A 13 0.92 -11.11 13.70
CA PHE A 13 -0.20 -10.62 12.90
C PHE A 13 -1.51 -11.26 13.35
N THR A 14 -2.62 -10.55 13.15
CA THR A 14 -3.97 -11.08 13.29
C THR A 14 -4.65 -11.09 11.92
N CYS A 15 -5.23 -12.22 11.50
CA CYS A 15 -5.94 -12.30 10.24
C CYS A 15 -7.39 -11.83 10.36
N ARG A 16 -7.88 -11.13 9.33
CA ARG A 16 -9.31 -10.97 9.05
C ARG A 16 -9.58 -11.42 7.62
N GLN A 17 -10.49 -12.38 7.46
CA GLN A 17 -10.97 -12.84 6.17
C GLN A 17 -12.24 -12.07 5.76
N SER A 18 -12.33 -11.69 4.49
CA SER A 18 -13.59 -11.27 3.84
C SER A 18 -13.81 -12.08 2.55
N LYS A 19 -15.07 -12.41 2.23
CA LYS A 19 -15.43 -13.13 1.00
C LYS A 19 -16.53 -12.39 0.26
N VAL A 20 -16.31 -12.11 -1.03
CA VAL A 20 -17.25 -11.45 -1.95
C VAL A 20 -17.33 -12.29 -3.22
N GLY A 21 -18.42 -13.05 -3.36
CA GLY A 21 -18.58 -14.03 -4.45
C GLY A 21 -17.47 -15.09 -4.41
N TYR A 22 -16.72 -15.19 -5.52
CA TYR A 22 -15.59 -16.09 -5.67
C TYR A 22 -14.26 -15.53 -5.14
N ILE A 23 -14.22 -14.28 -4.67
CA ILE A 23 -13.00 -13.63 -4.17
C ILE A 23 -12.99 -13.69 -2.65
N THR A 24 -11.88 -14.17 -2.08
CA THR A 24 -11.59 -14.14 -0.65
C THR A 24 -10.34 -13.28 -0.43
N VAL A 25 -10.38 -12.34 0.49
CA VAL A 25 -9.22 -11.52 0.87
C VAL A 25 -8.87 -11.83 2.33
N TYR A 26 -7.63 -12.24 2.55
CA TYR A 26 -7.03 -12.38 3.87
C TYR A 26 -6.21 -11.12 4.17
N ALA A 27 -6.63 -10.34 5.15
CA ALA A 27 -5.95 -9.14 5.60
C ALA A 27 -5.32 -9.39 6.98
N PHE A 28 -4.00 -9.60 6.98
CA PHE A 28 -3.21 -9.78 8.19
C PHE A 28 -2.77 -8.41 8.68
N THR A 29 -3.09 -8.06 9.93
CA THR A 29 -2.76 -6.76 10.52
C THR A 29 -1.99 -6.92 11.81
N ARG A 30 -0.94 -6.11 11.98
CA ARG A 30 -0.18 -5.91 13.23
C ARG A 30 -0.07 -4.42 13.53
N GLU A 31 -0.11 -4.03 14.80
CA GLU A 31 0.21 -2.66 15.21
C GLU A 31 1.59 -2.63 15.88
N THR A 32 2.47 -1.78 15.35
CA THR A 32 3.86 -1.67 15.77
C THR A 32 4.19 -0.19 15.93
N ALA A 33 4.59 0.25 17.12
CA ALA A 33 5.09 1.62 17.36
C ALA A 33 4.24 2.78 16.77
N GLY A 34 2.90 2.66 16.78
CA GLY A 34 1.98 3.70 16.27
C GLY A 34 1.67 3.64 14.76
N ARG A 35 2.17 2.64 14.04
CA ARG A 35 1.78 2.33 12.65
C ARG A 35 1.04 0.99 12.56
N LYS A 36 0.09 0.89 11.62
CA LYS A 36 -0.57 -0.37 11.23
C LYS A 36 0.19 -0.99 10.05
N GLU A 37 0.76 -2.16 10.26
CA GLU A 37 1.41 -2.99 9.24
C GLU A 37 0.38 -4.00 8.71
N LYS A 38 0.23 -4.09 7.39
CA LYS A 38 -0.73 -4.99 6.74
C LYS A 38 -0.07 -5.85 5.67
N ILE A 39 -0.44 -7.12 5.63
CA ILE A 39 -0.18 -8.04 4.52
C ILE A 39 -1.54 -8.46 3.95
N TYR A 40 -1.67 -8.43 2.64
CA TYR A 40 -2.89 -8.83 1.94
C TYR A 40 -2.62 -10.00 1.00
N ILE A 41 -3.50 -11.00 1.05
CA ILE A 41 -3.51 -12.16 0.16
C ILE A 41 -4.91 -12.29 -0.43
N THR A 42 -5.04 -12.14 -1.75
CA THR A 42 -6.28 -12.42 -2.47
C THR A 42 -6.28 -13.86 -2.96
N HIS A 43 -7.38 -14.57 -2.76
CA HIS A 43 -7.68 -15.88 -3.34
C HIS A 43 -8.94 -15.78 -4.22
N ARG A 44 -8.90 -16.36 -5.42
CA ARG A 44 -10.04 -16.47 -6.33
C ARG A 44 -10.41 -17.95 -6.51
N ASP A 45 -11.52 -18.33 -5.90
CA ASP A 45 -12.06 -19.68 -5.81
C ASP A 45 -13.13 -19.90 -6.89
N TYR A 46 -12.73 -20.51 -8.01
CA TYR A 46 -13.59 -20.73 -9.16
C TYR A 46 -14.30 -22.10 -9.15
N SER A 47 -14.29 -22.80 -8.00
CA SER A 47 -14.86 -24.15 -7.85
C SER A 47 -16.34 -24.27 -8.25
N THR A 48 -17.13 -23.20 -8.13
CA THR A 48 -18.54 -23.15 -8.54
C THR A 48 -18.77 -22.73 -10.00
N SER A 49 -17.71 -22.61 -10.80
CA SER A 49 -17.76 -22.22 -12.22
C SER A 49 -17.59 -23.41 -13.16
N GLN A 50 -17.72 -23.19 -14.47
CA GLN A 50 -17.45 -24.22 -15.49
C GLN A 50 -15.97 -24.70 -15.51
N ASN A 51 -15.07 -24.02 -14.81
CA ASN A 51 -13.66 -24.41 -14.65
C ASN A 51 -13.32 -24.64 -13.16
N PRO A 52 -13.67 -25.81 -12.58
CA PRO A 52 -13.55 -26.07 -11.14
C PRO A 52 -12.11 -26.19 -10.61
N ASN A 53 -11.10 -26.29 -11.48
CA ASN A 53 -9.69 -26.50 -11.13
C ASN A 53 -8.82 -25.23 -11.28
N ASN A 54 -9.39 -24.05 -11.00
CA ASN A 54 -8.73 -22.77 -11.26
C ASN A 54 -8.62 -21.88 -10.01
N ASN A 55 -8.44 -22.50 -8.84
CA ASN A 55 -8.22 -21.78 -7.59
C ASN A 55 -6.90 -21.01 -7.66
N LYS A 56 -6.97 -19.68 -7.59
CA LYS A 56 -5.84 -18.81 -7.89
C LYS A 56 -5.62 -17.74 -6.83
N PHE A 57 -4.42 -17.73 -6.25
CA PHE A 57 -3.94 -16.62 -5.43
C PHE A 57 -3.39 -15.47 -6.31
N GLU A 58 -3.47 -14.24 -5.79
CA GLU A 58 -2.77 -13.09 -6.38
C GLU A 58 -1.42 -12.88 -5.69
N THR A 59 -0.53 -12.12 -6.33
CA THR A 59 0.73 -11.71 -5.71
C THR A 59 0.43 -10.99 -4.38
N PRO A 60 0.95 -11.47 -3.24
CA PRO A 60 0.76 -10.79 -1.97
C PRO A 60 1.36 -9.39 -2.00
N TRP A 61 0.73 -8.47 -1.30
CA TRP A 61 1.20 -7.09 -1.18
C TRP A 61 1.18 -6.63 0.27
N VAL A 62 2.05 -5.68 0.57
CA VAL A 62 2.22 -5.12 1.91
C VAL A 62 1.92 -3.64 1.92
N ARG A 63 1.56 -3.16 3.10
CA ARG A 63 1.26 -1.75 3.34
C ARG A 63 1.63 -1.35 4.75
N VAL A 64 2.15 -0.14 4.90
CA VAL A 64 2.24 0.55 6.18
C VAL A 64 1.25 1.71 6.19
N THR A 65 0.54 1.88 7.30
CA THR A 65 -0.38 2.98 7.53
C THR A 65 0.06 3.78 8.76
N PHE A 66 0.51 5.01 8.54
CA PHE A 66 0.73 6.00 9.58
C PHE A 66 -0.60 6.73 9.80
N GLN A 67 -1.30 6.40 10.89
CA GLN A 67 -2.70 6.80 11.11
C GLN A 67 -2.93 8.31 10.94
N ARG A 68 -1.97 9.14 11.40
CA ARG A 68 -2.02 10.60 11.29
C ARG A 68 -2.01 11.13 9.84
N VAL A 69 -1.30 10.48 8.93
CA VAL A 69 -1.30 10.86 7.50
C VAL A 69 -2.70 10.63 6.93
N GLU A 70 -3.24 9.43 7.17
CA GLU A 70 -4.53 9.04 6.61
C GLU A 70 -5.73 9.73 7.25
N GLN A 71 -5.62 10.19 8.50
CA GLN A 71 -6.62 11.05 9.12
C GLN A 71 -6.75 12.38 8.38
N VAL A 72 -5.63 13.06 8.09
CA VAL A 72 -5.65 14.31 7.31
C VAL A 72 -6.22 14.09 5.90
N ILE A 73 -5.86 12.97 5.26
CA ILE A 73 -6.36 12.62 3.93
C ILE A 73 -7.86 12.30 3.96
N ALA A 74 -8.31 11.50 4.92
CA ALA A 74 -9.71 11.15 5.12
C ALA A 74 -10.58 12.40 5.33
N GLU A 75 -10.15 13.32 6.20
CA GLU A 75 -10.87 14.56 6.51
C GLU A 75 -11.00 15.50 5.31
N VAL A 76 -9.94 15.66 4.49
CA VAL A 76 -9.94 16.58 3.33
C VAL A 76 -10.62 15.96 2.10
N ALA A 77 -10.44 14.66 1.87
CA ALA A 77 -10.97 13.96 0.70
C ALA A 77 -12.35 13.33 0.91
N GLY A 78 -12.87 13.28 2.15
CA GLY A 78 -14.14 12.63 2.48
C GLY A 78 -14.07 11.10 2.41
N LEU A 79 -12.95 10.52 2.82
CA LEU A 79 -12.67 9.08 2.75
C LEU A 79 -12.69 8.41 4.13
N SER A 80 -12.80 7.09 4.15
CA SER A 80 -12.63 6.27 5.36
C SER A 80 -11.13 6.07 5.67
N PRO A 81 -10.64 6.42 6.87
CA PRO A 81 -9.20 6.31 7.20
C PRO A 81 -8.71 4.86 7.37
N ASP A 82 -9.60 3.91 7.73
CA ASP A 82 -9.21 2.50 7.90
C ASP A 82 -8.95 1.79 6.56
N ASP A 83 -9.63 2.26 5.50
CA ASP A 83 -9.47 1.75 4.14
C ASP A 83 -8.14 2.22 3.54
N LEU A 84 -7.77 3.49 3.68
CA LEU A 84 -6.40 4.07 3.55
C LEU A 84 -5.57 3.69 2.28
N GLY A 85 -4.23 3.72 2.27
CA GLY A 85 -3.26 3.99 3.36
C GLY A 85 -1.97 4.70 2.90
N THR A 86 -0.85 4.56 3.66
CA THR A 86 0.29 5.51 3.54
C THR A 86 1.36 5.12 2.53
N ILE A 87 1.93 3.92 2.69
CA ILE A 87 2.87 3.36 1.70
C ILE A 87 2.50 1.91 1.39
N HIS A 88 2.77 1.52 0.16
CA HIS A 88 2.37 0.26 -0.43
C HIS A 88 3.59 -0.36 -1.09
N GLN A 89 3.67 -1.69 -1.07
CA GLN A 89 4.62 -2.40 -1.90
C GLN A 89 4.02 -3.70 -2.39
N HIS A 90 4.05 -3.89 -3.70
CA HIS A 90 4.14 -5.21 -4.27
C HIS A 90 5.58 -5.70 -3.99
N ALA A 91 5.83 -6.30 -2.82
CA ALA A 91 7.17 -6.65 -2.32
C ALA A 91 7.94 -7.70 -3.16
N PHE A 92 7.43 -7.99 -4.37
CA PHE A 92 8.02 -8.82 -5.41
C PHE A 92 8.36 -8.08 -6.72
N LEU A 93 7.77 -6.90 -6.97
CA LEU A 93 8.03 -6.13 -8.19
C LEU A 93 9.23 -5.20 -8.06
N GLU A 94 9.48 -4.69 -6.85
CA GLU A 94 10.60 -3.78 -6.57
C GLU A 94 11.80 -4.47 -5.93
N VAL A 95 11.55 -5.49 -5.09
CA VAL A 95 12.63 -6.24 -4.45
C VAL A 95 13.15 -7.25 -5.45
N GLY A 96 14.11 -6.81 -6.28
CA GLY A 96 14.95 -7.64 -7.13
C GLY A 96 15.87 -8.55 -6.32
N LEU A 97 15.27 -9.40 -5.46
CA LEU A 97 15.94 -10.42 -4.68
C LEU A 97 16.59 -11.43 -5.64
N PRO A 98 17.92 -11.51 -5.71
CA PRO A 98 18.58 -12.52 -6.53
C PRO A 98 18.19 -13.90 -6.02
N GLY A 99 17.43 -14.65 -6.80
CA GLY A 99 17.02 -16.02 -6.49
C GLY A 99 15.53 -16.26 -6.21
N LEU A 100 14.68 -15.23 -5.99
CA LEU A 100 13.23 -15.42 -5.98
C LEU A 100 12.63 -15.21 -7.37
N VAL A 101 12.78 -16.22 -8.22
CA VAL A 101 11.96 -16.34 -9.43
C VAL A 101 10.53 -16.66 -9.01
N LEU A 102 9.63 -15.70 -9.21
CA LEU A 102 8.18 -15.89 -9.08
C LEU A 102 7.69 -16.94 -10.10
N ASP A 103 7.70 -18.21 -9.73
CA ASP A 103 7.02 -19.23 -10.50
C ASP A 103 5.51 -19.01 -10.37
N LYS A 104 4.92 -18.44 -11.43
CA LYS A 104 3.49 -18.11 -11.48
C LYS A 104 2.58 -19.33 -11.33
N ARG A 105 3.10 -20.55 -11.40
CA ARG A 105 2.36 -21.79 -11.10
C ARG A 105 2.03 -21.94 -9.62
N LEU A 106 2.82 -21.37 -8.71
CA LEU A 106 2.61 -21.42 -7.26
C LEU A 106 1.32 -20.75 -6.79
N PHE A 107 0.71 -19.92 -7.63
CA PHE A 107 -0.57 -19.28 -7.34
C PHE A 107 -1.77 -20.17 -7.65
N ASN A 108 -1.61 -21.20 -8.49
CA ASN A 108 -2.69 -22.13 -8.80
C ASN A 108 -2.64 -23.28 -7.79
N VAL A 109 -3.53 -23.27 -6.81
CA VAL A 109 -3.48 -24.18 -5.65
C VAL A 109 -4.72 -25.07 -5.66
N ASN A 110 -4.56 -26.31 -6.14
CA ASN A 110 -5.67 -27.26 -6.33
C ASN A 110 -5.45 -28.58 -5.56
N SER A 111 -4.39 -28.66 -4.75
CA SER A 111 -4.03 -29.85 -3.97
C SER A 111 -3.31 -29.47 -2.67
N GLU A 112 -3.34 -30.36 -1.67
CA GLU A 112 -2.64 -30.15 -0.40
C GLU A 112 -1.12 -30.03 -0.55
N SER A 113 -0.54 -30.64 -1.60
CA SER A 113 0.88 -30.44 -1.94
C SER A 113 1.16 -29.00 -2.37
N GLU A 114 0.32 -28.44 -3.25
CA GLU A 114 0.44 -27.05 -3.71
C GLU A 114 0.13 -26.06 -2.57
N GLU A 115 -0.80 -26.36 -1.66
CA GLU A 115 -1.02 -25.57 -0.44
C GLU A 115 0.25 -25.46 0.40
N ASN A 116 0.94 -26.58 0.65
CA ASN A 116 2.18 -26.60 1.43
C ASN A 116 3.31 -25.79 0.78
N ILE A 117 3.43 -25.86 -0.55
CA ILE A 117 4.40 -25.05 -1.28
C ILE A 117 4.02 -23.56 -1.23
N PHE A 118 2.74 -23.22 -1.39
CA PHE A 118 2.26 -21.84 -1.30
C PHE A 118 2.46 -21.25 0.10
N ALA A 119 2.24 -22.02 1.15
CA ALA A 119 2.52 -21.60 2.52
C ALA A 119 4.02 -21.36 2.78
N GLY A 120 4.90 -22.22 2.23
CA GLY A 120 6.34 -21.98 2.24
C GLY A 120 6.72 -20.68 1.52
N TYR A 121 6.13 -20.44 0.36
CA TYR A 121 6.28 -19.19 -0.41
C TYR A 121 5.82 -17.96 0.38
N LEU A 122 4.71 -18.03 1.11
CA LEU A 122 4.22 -16.93 1.95
C LEU A 122 5.16 -16.61 3.13
N LYS A 123 5.80 -17.63 3.72
CA LYS A 123 6.85 -17.42 4.73
C LYS A 123 8.09 -16.74 4.14
N GLU A 124 8.56 -17.19 2.97
CA GLU A 124 9.68 -16.53 2.27
C GLU A 124 9.37 -15.09 1.85
N PHE A 125 8.15 -14.83 1.38
CA PHE A 125 7.65 -13.48 1.11
C PHE A 125 7.71 -12.59 2.36
N TYR A 126 7.32 -13.13 3.52
CA TYR A 126 7.43 -12.38 4.77
C TYR A 126 8.89 -12.07 5.11
N ASP A 127 9.75 -13.09 5.18
CA ASP A 127 11.12 -12.91 5.66
C ASP A 127 12.01 -12.08 4.73
N LYS A 128 11.79 -12.16 3.41
CA LYS A 128 12.67 -11.51 2.41
C LYS A 128 12.06 -10.24 1.80
N GLY A 129 10.74 -10.04 1.88
CA GLY A 129 10.03 -8.89 1.31
C GLY A 129 9.33 -8.05 2.38
N ALA A 130 8.30 -8.60 3.02
CA ALA A 130 7.44 -7.86 3.95
C ALA A 130 8.21 -7.32 5.17
N ARG A 131 9.01 -8.18 5.81
CA ARG A 131 9.73 -7.83 7.05
C ARG A 131 10.78 -6.74 6.81
N PRO A 132 11.67 -6.83 5.79
CA PRO A 132 12.56 -5.72 5.45
C PRO A 132 11.82 -4.42 5.08
N PHE A 133 10.65 -4.49 4.43
CA PHE A 133 9.83 -3.31 4.13
C PHE A 133 9.31 -2.64 5.41
N PHE A 134 8.77 -3.43 6.35
CA PHE A 134 8.31 -2.93 7.66
C PHE A 134 9.44 -2.42 8.57
N GLU A 135 10.62 -3.05 8.50
CA GLU A 135 11.84 -2.65 9.23
C GLU A 135 12.45 -1.36 8.65
N ARG A 136 12.37 -1.15 7.33
CA ARG A 136 12.86 0.07 6.66
C ARG A 136 11.98 1.27 6.96
N TYR A 137 10.67 1.15 6.75
CA TYR A 137 9.73 2.28 6.85
C TYR A 137 9.15 2.42 8.24
N THR A 138 10.03 2.63 9.21
CA THR A 138 9.64 2.66 10.63
C THR A 138 9.04 4.00 11.07
N THR A 139 9.46 5.10 10.44
CA THR A 139 9.04 6.47 10.78
C THR A 139 8.63 7.26 9.54
N LEU A 140 7.96 8.40 9.69
CA LEU A 140 7.59 9.23 8.53
C LEU A 140 8.81 9.83 7.84
N GLU A 141 9.89 10.10 8.57
CA GLU A 141 11.16 10.61 8.02
C GLU A 141 11.77 9.60 7.02
N SER A 142 11.77 8.31 7.37
CA SER A 142 12.22 7.24 6.46
C SER A 142 11.36 7.08 5.20
N VAL A 143 10.09 7.49 5.28
CA VAL A 143 9.16 7.51 4.13
C VAL A 143 9.39 8.75 3.28
N ASP A 144 9.60 9.91 3.89
CA ASP A 144 9.87 11.19 3.22
C ASP A 144 11.21 11.20 2.48
N GLU A 145 12.25 10.59 3.07
CA GLU A 145 13.53 10.33 2.41
C GLU A 145 13.32 9.49 1.13
N GLN A 146 12.57 8.39 1.22
CA GLN A 146 12.27 7.54 0.07
C GLN A 146 11.44 8.27 -0.99
N ILE A 147 10.37 8.99 -0.60
CA ILE A 147 9.56 9.81 -1.50
C ILE A 147 10.43 10.80 -2.28
N SER A 148 11.42 11.39 -1.61
CA SER A 148 12.33 12.38 -2.21
C SER A 148 13.40 11.77 -3.12
N ALA A 149 13.61 10.44 -3.05
CA ALA A 149 14.56 9.70 -3.88
C ALA A 149 13.91 8.92 -5.04
N LEU A 150 12.58 8.71 -5.01
CA LEU A 150 11.84 8.00 -6.05
C LEU A 150 11.54 8.89 -7.27
N PRO A 151 11.66 8.37 -8.50
CA PRO A 151 11.05 9.00 -9.68
C PRO A 151 9.51 9.04 -9.57
N ASP A 152 8.88 10.04 -10.17
CA ASP A 152 7.41 10.23 -10.13
C ASP A 152 6.60 8.98 -10.50
N GLU A 153 7.06 8.23 -11.51
CA GLU A 153 6.44 6.97 -11.96
C GLU A 153 6.37 5.90 -10.86
N GLN A 154 7.38 5.85 -9.98
CA GLN A 154 7.46 4.90 -8.86
C GLN A 154 6.81 5.47 -7.59
N LEU A 155 6.83 6.79 -7.43
CA LEU A 155 6.19 7.49 -6.32
C LEU A 155 4.68 7.18 -6.27
N GLN A 156 4.00 7.21 -7.42
CA GLN A 156 2.57 6.91 -7.49
C GLN A 156 2.24 5.52 -6.93
N SER A 157 2.97 4.47 -7.33
CA SER A 157 2.78 3.11 -6.80
C SER A 157 3.21 2.94 -5.35
N PHE A 158 4.19 3.72 -4.88
CA PHE A 158 4.69 3.64 -3.51
C PHE A 158 3.72 4.26 -2.49
N ILE A 159 3.04 5.38 -2.82
CA ILE A 159 2.17 6.12 -1.88
C ILE A 159 0.69 6.22 -2.30
N THR A 160 0.21 5.41 -3.26
CA THR A 160 -1.23 5.28 -3.53
C THR A 160 -1.66 3.84 -3.85
N ASP A 161 -2.80 3.43 -3.31
CA ASP A 161 -3.57 2.30 -3.83
C ASP A 161 -4.29 2.71 -5.14
N SER A 162 -4.47 1.73 -6.03
CA SER A 162 -5.02 1.87 -7.38
C SER A 162 -6.44 2.49 -7.43
N GLY A 163 -6.53 3.81 -7.60
CA GLY A 163 -7.81 4.50 -7.78
C GLY A 163 -7.85 5.98 -7.41
N GLY A 164 -6.83 6.51 -6.72
CA GLY A 164 -6.77 7.92 -6.32
C GLY A 164 -5.53 8.65 -6.83
N ASN A 165 -5.71 9.77 -7.54
CA ASN A 165 -4.62 10.69 -7.89
C ASN A 165 -4.26 11.58 -6.69
N MET A 166 -3.78 10.92 -5.62
CA MET A 166 -3.55 11.48 -4.28
C MET A 166 -2.08 11.41 -3.85
N ALA A 167 -1.17 10.96 -4.73
CA ALA A 167 0.26 10.82 -4.41
C ALA A 167 0.85 12.18 -4.00
N LEU A 168 0.61 13.20 -4.84
CA LEU A 168 0.89 14.61 -4.55
C LEU A 168 0.49 15.03 -3.13
N HIS A 169 -0.79 14.83 -2.79
CA HIS A 169 -1.36 15.30 -1.54
C HIS A 169 -0.83 14.52 -0.34
N ARG A 170 -0.63 13.20 -0.49
CA ARG A 170 -0.03 12.37 0.56
C ARG A 170 1.43 12.71 0.79
N ALA A 171 2.21 12.95 -0.27
CA ALA A 171 3.58 13.43 -0.17
C ALA A 171 3.66 14.78 0.55
N LEU A 172 2.76 15.73 0.25
CA LEU A 172 2.66 16.99 1.00
C LEU A 172 2.35 16.77 2.48
N VAL A 173 1.34 15.94 2.80
CA VAL A 173 0.98 15.62 4.20
C VAL A 173 2.18 15.01 4.94
N ILE A 174 2.90 14.07 4.31
CA ILE A 174 4.09 13.45 4.90
C ILE A 174 5.17 14.51 5.15
N LYS A 175 5.49 15.35 4.16
CA LYS A 175 6.50 16.43 4.27
C LYS A 175 6.19 17.45 5.38
N VAL A 176 4.93 17.86 5.56
CA VAL A 176 4.54 18.70 6.69
C VAL A 176 4.74 17.97 8.02
N LEU A 177 4.31 16.71 8.11
CA LEU A 177 4.36 15.94 9.35
C LEU A 177 5.80 15.57 9.77
N THR A 178 6.73 15.41 8.83
CA THR A 178 8.18 15.28 9.10
C THR A 178 8.89 16.61 9.33
N ARG A 179 8.19 17.75 9.16
CA ARG A 179 8.76 19.11 9.18
C ARG A 179 9.87 19.30 8.13
N ASN A 180 9.72 18.70 6.96
CA ASN A 180 10.67 18.82 5.86
C ASN A 180 10.82 20.30 5.44
N PRO A 181 12.04 20.87 5.41
CA PRO A 181 12.23 22.27 5.02
C PRO A 181 11.79 22.57 3.57
N GLY A 182 11.82 21.58 2.67
CA GLY A 182 11.34 21.70 1.29
C GLY A 182 9.81 21.67 1.12
N THR A 183 9.03 21.70 2.21
CA THR A 183 7.56 21.69 2.17
C THR A 183 6.98 22.86 1.38
N ILE A 184 7.49 24.08 1.61
CA ILE A 184 7.00 25.30 0.95
C ILE A 184 7.34 25.29 -0.54
N ASP A 185 8.55 24.86 -0.89
CA ASP A 185 9.00 24.71 -2.29
C ASP A 185 8.18 23.65 -3.02
N TYR A 186 7.88 22.51 -2.37
CA TYR A 186 7.05 21.45 -2.93
C TYR A 186 5.62 21.94 -3.20
N LEU A 187 4.99 22.61 -2.23
CA LEU A 187 3.66 23.20 -2.39
C LEU A 187 3.65 24.25 -3.53
N SER A 188 4.62 25.15 -3.56
CA SER A 188 4.73 26.22 -4.56
C SER A 188 4.93 25.66 -5.98
N THR A 189 5.78 24.64 -6.11
CA THR A 189 6.06 23.96 -7.39
C THR A 189 4.80 23.33 -7.96
N TRP A 190 4.06 22.56 -7.15
CA TRP A 190 2.84 21.89 -7.60
C TRP A 190 1.65 22.83 -7.78
N LYS A 191 1.54 23.91 -6.98
CA LYS A 191 0.59 25.00 -7.24
C LYS A 191 0.83 25.59 -8.63
N LYS A 192 2.09 25.84 -9.02
CA LYS A 192 2.42 26.36 -10.35
C LYS A 192 2.07 25.35 -11.45
N ILE A 193 2.58 24.12 -11.38
CA ILE A 193 2.37 23.08 -12.41
C ILE A 193 0.86 22.84 -12.66
N LEU A 194 0.08 22.65 -11.60
CA LEU A 194 -1.36 22.41 -11.74
C LEU A 194 -2.15 23.66 -12.18
N PHE A 195 -1.61 24.86 -11.97
CA PHE A 195 -2.26 26.09 -12.44
C PHE A 195 -2.09 26.30 -13.95
N GLU A 196 -0.98 25.83 -14.53
CA GLU A 196 -0.72 25.93 -15.98
C GLU A 196 -1.79 25.18 -16.81
N ASP A 197 -2.24 24.02 -16.34
CA ASP A 197 -3.28 23.19 -17.00
C ASP A 197 -4.66 23.22 -16.29
N ILE A 198 -4.96 24.24 -15.48
CA ILE A 198 -6.18 24.32 -14.63
C ILE A 198 -7.53 24.29 -15.39
N ASN A 199 -7.51 24.36 -16.72
CA ASN A 199 -8.69 24.20 -17.55
C ASN A 199 -9.14 22.73 -17.68
N ASP A 200 -8.27 21.75 -17.40
CA ASP A 200 -8.67 20.36 -17.27
C ASP A 200 -9.39 20.12 -15.93
N SER A 201 -10.51 19.42 -15.97
CA SER A 201 -11.36 19.19 -14.79
C SER A 201 -10.72 18.31 -13.71
N THR A 202 -9.81 17.42 -14.09
CA THR A 202 -9.04 16.56 -13.18
C THR A 202 -7.93 17.35 -12.52
N VAL A 203 -7.16 18.11 -13.31
CA VAL A 203 -6.09 19.00 -12.83
C VAL A 203 -6.66 20.04 -11.86
N LYS A 204 -7.77 20.69 -12.23
CA LYS A 204 -8.48 21.63 -11.35
C LYS A 204 -8.87 20.99 -10.01
N ARG A 205 -9.41 19.77 -10.03
CA ARG A 205 -9.75 19.04 -8.79
C ARG A 205 -8.52 18.73 -7.94
N MET A 206 -7.37 18.40 -8.55
CA MET A 206 -6.11 18.21 -7.83
C MET A 206 -5.60 19.51 -7.21
N TYR A 207 -5.71 20.63 -7.91
CA TYR A 207 -5.35 21.96 -7.42
C TYR A 207 -6.25 22.40 -6.25
N ASP A 208 -7.56 22.28 -6.39
CA ASP A 208 -8.54 22.60 -5.34
C ASP A 208 -8.32 21.74 -4.08
N LEU A 209 -7.94 20.46 -4.25
CA LEU A 209 -7.51 19.60 -3.15
C LEU A 209 -6.19 20.07 -2.53
N LEU A 210 -5.19 20.42 -3.33
CA LEU A 210 -3.87 20.88 -2.86
C LEU A 210 -4.01 22.10 -1.94
N LEU A 211 -4.85 23.06 -2.31
CA LEU A 211 -5.17 24.23 -1.47
C LEU A 211 -5.86 23.83 -0.15
N LYS A 212 -6.83 22.91 -0.18
CA LYS A 212 -7.49 22.41 1.04
C LYS A 212 -6.53 21.67 1.97
N PHE A 213 -5.58 20.91 1.41
CA PHE A 213 -4.53 20.28 2.22
C PHE A 213 -3.60 21.32 2.84
N ALA A 214 -3.17 22.33 2.10
CA ALA A 214 -2.32 23.41 2.64
C ALA A 214 -3.00 24.18 3.79
N ASP A 215 -4.27 24.52 3.64
CA ASP A 215 -5.10 25.15 4.69
C ASP A 215 -5.25 24.23 5.91
N LYS A 216 -5.65 22.96 5.70
CA LYS A 216 -5.81 21.97 6.78
C LYS A 216 -4.51 21.72 7.56
N LEU A 217 -3.37 21.78 6.87
CA LEU A 217 -2.03 21.60 7.42
C LEU A 217 -1.43 22.90 7.98
N GLN A 218 -2.12 24.03 7.82
CA GLN A 218 -1.69 25.38 8.26
C GLN A 218 -0.30 25.78 7.71
N ILE A 219 -0.05 25.44 6.45
CA ILE A 219 1.21 25.80 5.78
C ILE A 219 1.21 27.31 5.53
N GLN A 220 2.15 28.02 6.18
CA GLN A 220 2.38 29.44 5.96
C GLN A 220 3.42 29.60 4.84
N GLU A 221 3.08 30.42 3.83
CA GLU A 221 3.96 30.87 2.74
C GLU A 221 4.68 32.19 3.14
#